data_AF-A0A7C5IFL8-F1
#
_entry.id   AF-A0A7C5IFL8-F1
#
_cell.length_a   1.000
_cell.length_b   1.000
_cell.length_c   1.000
_cell.angle_alpha   90.00
_cell.angle_beta   90.00
_cell.angle_gamma   90.00
#
_symmetry.space_group_name_H-M   'P 1'
#
loop_
_entity.id
_entity.type
_entity.pdbx_description
1 polymer ?
#
loop_
_entity_poly.entity_id
_entity_poly.type
_entity_poly.pdbx_seq_one_letter_code
_entity_poly.pdbx_strand_id
1 'polypeptide(L)'
;MRLNIILKKLDRIVAWVLALVFLAMMISGYISVKGFPGSKDYLNVFAYKLHTQLDLPLMLLFSIHFAINLKFALMRYGFKDSFALNLFCSSIALMLFLFIVYLDLH
;
A
#
# COMPACT_ATOMS: atom_id res chain seq x y z
N MET A 1 5.42 -2.63 -24.96
CA MET A 1 6.07 -3.91 -24.54
C MET A 1 7.14 -3.70 -23.45
N ARG A 2 8.16 -2.85 -23.63
CA ARG A 2 9.18 -2.57 -22.59
C ARG A 2 8.62 -1.97 -21.29
N LEU A 3 7.65 -1.05 -21.39
CA LEU A 3 7.01 -0.42 -20.23
C LEU A 3 6.31 -1.45 -19.32
N ASN A 4 5.61 -2.44 -19.89
CA ASN A 4 4.91 -3.45 -19.10
C ASN A 4 5.87 -4.38 -18.36
N ILE A 5 7.05 -4.66 -18.93
CA ILE A 5 8.11 -5.40 -18.25
C ILE A 5 8.64 -4.60 -17.06
N ILE A 6 8.88 -3.30 -17.24
CA ILE A 6 9.32 -2.41 -16.16
C ILE A 6 8.27 -2.33 -15.06
N LEU A 7 6.99 -2.15 -15.40
CA LEU A 7 5.89 -2.11 -14.45
C LEU A 7 5.79 -3.40 -13.63
N LYS A 8 5.95 -4.57 -14.25
CA LYS A 8 5.97 -5.86 -13.51
C LYS A 8 7.18 -6.01 -12.59
N LYS A 9 8.36 -5.50 -12.98
CA LYS A 9 9.54 -5.51 -12.11
C LYS A 9 9.35 -4.57 -10.92
N LEU A 10 8.85 -3.36 -11.17
CA LEU A 10 8.54 -2.37 -10.15
C LEU A 10 7.49 -2.90 -9.18
N ASP A 11 6.41 -3.50 -9.70
CA ASP A 11 5.38 -4.14 -8.89
C ASP A 11 5.92 -5.22 -7.95
N ARG A 12 6.90 -6.02 -8.42
CA ARG A 12 7.55 -7.02 -7.57
C ARG A 12 8.34 -6.38 -6.42
N ILE A 13 9.04 -5.28 -6.68
CA ILE A 13 9.77 -4.54 -5.64
C ILE A 13 8.77 -3.93 -4.65
N VAL A 14 7.74 -3.25 -5.16
CA VAL A 14 6.67 -2.66 -4.35
C VAL A 14 5.99 -3.72 -3.49
N ALA A 15 5.69 -4.91 -4.03
CA ALA A 15 5.08 -6.00 -3.27
C ALA A 15 5.96 -6.48 -2.10
N TRP A 16 7.28 -6.60 -2.29
CA TRP A 16 8.19 -6.97 -1.20
C TRP A 16 8.26 -5.89 -0.12
N VAL A 17 8.37 -4.62 -0.52
CA VAL A 17 8.37 -3.50 0.43
C VAL A 17 7.03 -3.43 1.16
N LEU A 18 5.92 -3.55 0.43
CA LEU A 18 4.57 -3.57 0.99
C LEU A 18 4.40 -4.70 2.00
N ALA A 19 4.89 -5.91 1.70
CA ALA A 19 4.81 -7.04 2.63
C ALA A 19 5.57 -6.78 3.95
N LEU A 20 6.76 -6.18 3.87
CA LEU A 20 7.54 -5.82 5.05
C LEU A 20 6.87 -4.72 5.87
N VAL A 21 6.39 -3.66 5.22
CA VAL A 21 5.67 -2.56 5.88
C VAL A 21 4.37 -3.07 6.51
N PHE A 22 3.64 -3.93 5.81
CA PHE A 22 2.43 -4.57 6.32
C PHE A 22 2.72 -5.41 7.56
N LEU A 23 3.79 -6.19 7.56
CA LEU A 23 4.20 -6.96 8.73
C LEU A 23 4.53 -6.05 9.93
N ALA A 24 5.27 -4.97 9.69
CA ALA A 24 5.55 -3.97 10.72
C ALA A 24 4.26 -3.33 11.28
N MET A 25 3.31 -2.99 10.41
CA MET A 25 1.98 -2.46 10.76
C MET A 25 1.15 -3.43 11.60
N MET A 26 1.17 -4.71 11.25
CA MET A 26 0.46 -5.77 11.99
C MET A 26 1.03 -5.92 13.40
N ILE A 27 2.36 -5.97 13.52
CA ILE A 27 3.05 -6.09 14.81
C ILE A 27 2.77 -4.84 15.66
N SER A 28 2.96 -3.65 15.09
CA SER A 28 2.78 -2.38 15.79
C SER A 28 1.34 -2.14 16.22
N GLY A 29 0.37 -2.49 15.36
CA GLY A 29 -1.06 -2.40 15.66
C GLY A 29 -1.46 -3.37 16.77
N TYR A 30 -0.97 -4.61 16.72
CA TYR A 30 -1.24 -5.60 17.77
C TYR A 30 -0.73 -5.13 19.13
N ILE A 31 0.51 -4.62 19.19
CA ILE A 31 1.09 -4.06 20.41
C ILE A 31 0.30 -2.85 20.91
N SER A 32 -0.15 -1.98 20.00
CA SER A 32 -0.92 -0.79 20.37
C SER A 32 -2.27 -1.12 21.01
N VAL A 33 -2.92 -2.20 20.59
CA VAL A 33 -4.24 -2.61 21.13
C VAL A 33 -4.13 -3.49 22.37
N LYS A 34 -3.21 -4.46 22.37
CA LYS A 34 -3.11 -5.48 23.44
C LYS A 34 -2.09 -5.10 24.52
N GLY A 35 -1.20 -4.15 24.24
CA GLY A 35 0.02 -3.92 25.00
C GLY A 35 1.03 -5.06 24.80
N PHE A 36 2.32 -4.74 24.91
CA PHE A 36 3.34 -5.79 24.89
C PHE A 36 3.50 -6.41 26.30
N PRO A 37 3.45 -7.74 26.44
CA PRO A 37 3.52 -8.40 27.75
C PRO A 37 4.84 -8.05 28.47
N GLY A 38 4.76 -7.49 29.68
CA GLY A 38 5.94 -7.12 30.47
C GLY A 38 6.75 -5.94 29.91
N SER A 39 6.24 -5.19 28.92
CA SER A 39 6.94 -4.04 28.37
C SER A 39 6.83 -2.79 29.23
N LYS A 40 7.88 -1.99 29.18
CA LYS A 40 7.89 -0.60 29.61
C LYS A 40 7.07 0.26 28.64
N ASP A 41 6.38 1.28 29.15
CA ASP A 41 5.44 2.13 28.41
C ASP A 41 5.99 2.70 27.09
N TYR A 42 7.30 2.93 27.00
CA TYR A 42 7.93 3.43 25.77
C TYR A 42 7.79 2.49 24.57
N LEU A 43 7.66 1.17 24.76
CA LEU A 43 7.46 0.23 23.64
C LEU A 43 6.07 0.35 23.05
N ASN A 44 5.05 0.59 23.89
CA ASN A 44 3.69 0.82 23.43
C ASN A 44 3.59 2.16 22.69
N VAL A 45 4.23 3.23 23.22
CA VAL A 45 4.31 4.54 22.55
C VAL A 45 5.05 4.44 21.22
N PHE A 46 6.16 3.71 21.18
CA PHE A 46 6.91 3.47 19.95
C PHE A 46 6.08 2.69 18.92
N ALA A 47 5.39 1.62 19.33
CA ALA A 47 4.54 0.84 18.46
C ALA A 47 3.39 1.68 17.90
N TYR A 48 2.73 2.48 18.73
CA TYR A 48 1.69 3.40 18.28
C TYR A 48 2.22 4.38 17.24
N LYS A 49 3.35 5.06 17.53
CA LYS A 49 3.98 5.99 16.60
C LYS A 49 4.40 5.32 15.29
N LEU A 50 4.95 4.12 15.36
CA LEU A 50 5.33 3.36 14.17
C LEU A 50 4.11 2.99 13.34
N HIS A 51 3.00 2.61 13.97
CA HIS A 51 1.74 2.31 13.29
C HIS A 51 1.19 3.52 12.53
N THR A 52 1.08 4.67 13.21
CA THR A 52 0.55 5.92 12.63
C THR A 52 1.51 6.61 11.66
N GLN A 53 2.73 6.12 11.49
CA GLN A 53 3.68 6.66 10.51
C GLN A 53 3.79 5.77 9.27
N LEU A 54 3.38 4.51 9.38
CA LEU A 54 3.49 3.53 8.32
C LEU A 54 2.17 3.32 7.57
N ASP A 55 1.04 3.79 8.09
CA ASP A 55 -0.27 3.81 7.42
C ASP A 55 -0.25 4.47 6.03
N LEU A 56 0.21 5.71 5.93
CA LEU A 56 0.30 6.48 4.69
C LEU A 56 1.27 5.82 3.69
N PRO A 57 2.51 5.46 4.10
CA PRO A 57 3.41 4.68 3.24
C PRO A 57 2.82 3.34 2.79
N LEU A 58 2.15 2.60 3.68
CA LEU A 58 1.50 1.33 3.37
C LEU A 58 0.42 1.54 2.30
N MET A 59 -0.43 2.54 2.47
CA MET A 59 -1.54 2.82 1.56
C MET A 59 -1.07 3.36 0.22
N LEU A 60 0.04 4.12 0.18
CA LEU A 60 0.69 4.51 -1.07
C LEU A 60 1.20 3.27 -1.84
N LEU A 61 1.96 2.41 -1.17
CA LEU A 61 2.49 1.18 -1.76
C LEU A 61 1.37 0.25 -2.24
N PHE A 62 0.31 0.10 -1.43
CA PHE A 62 -0.87 -0.67 -1.77
C PHE A 62 -1.55 -0.11 -3.02
N SER A 63 -1.75 1.21 -3.10
CA SER A 63 -2.39 1.86 -4.25
C SER A 63 -1.60 1.65 -5.53
N ILE A 64 -0.27 1.75 -5.48
CA ILE A 64 0.62 1.47 -6.63
C ILE A 64 0.52 0.00 -7.04
N HIS A 65 0.65 -0.92 -6.07
CA HIS A 65 0.57 -2.36 -6.32
C HIS A 65 -0.79 -2.75 -6.93
N PHE A 66 -1.87 -2.18 -6.40
CA PHE A 66 -3.23 -2.40 -6.88
C PHE A 66 -3.42 -1.85 -8.29
N ALA A 67 -2.97 -0.62 -8.59
CA ALA A 67 -3.09 0.00 -9.90
C ALA A 67 -2.46 -0.87 -11.00
N ILE A 68 -1.24 -1.35 -10.74
CA ILE A 68 -0.49 -2.16 -11.68
C ILE A 68 -1.19 -3.51 -11.89
N ASN A 69 -1.61 -4.17 -10.81
CA ASN A 69 -2.27 -5.47 -10.93
C ASN A 69 -3.66 -5.38 -11.54
N LEU A 70 -4.43 -4.32 -11.26
CA LEU A 70 -5.71 -4.04 -11.91
C LEU A 70 -5.52 -3.86 -13.42
N LYS A 71 -4.53 -3.05 -13.84
CA LYS A 71 -4.19 -2.90 -15.27
C LYS A 71 -3.97 -4.26 -15.92
N PHE A 72 -3.09 -5.08 -15.35
CA PHE A 72 -2.77 -6.39 -15.93
C PHE A 72 -3.94 -7.36 -15.88
N ALA A 73 -4.80 -7.28 -14.86
CA ALA A 73 -6.04 -8.05 -14.80
C ALA A 73 -6.97 -7.66 -15.96
N LEU A 74 -7.23 -6.38 -16.16
CA LEU A 74 -8.06 -5.88 -17.26
C LEU A 74 -7.47 -6.22 -18.63
N MET A 75 -6.15 -6.14 -18.79
CA MET A 75 -5.50 -6.58 -20.04
C MET A 75 -5.74 -8.07 -20.35
N ARG A 76 -5.84 -8.93 -19.33
CA ARG A 76 -6.20 -10.35 -19.52
C ARG A 76 -7.66 -10.54 -19.96
N TYR A 77 -8.54 -9.61 -19.63
CA TYR A 77 -9.95 -9.59 -20.07
C TYR A 77 -10.14 -8.96 -21.47
N GLY A 78 -9.05 -8.71 -22.21
CA GLY A 78 -9.13 -8.23 -23.60
C GLY A 78 -9.07 -6.71 -23.75
N PHE A 79 -8.94 -5.94 -22.65
CA PHE A 79 -8.67 -4.51 -22.74
C PHE A 79 -7.25 -4.26 -23.26
N LYS A 80 -7.12 -3.56 -24.39
CA LYS A 80 -5.80 -3.21 -24.93
C LYS A 80 -5.13 -2.15 -24.07
N ASP A 81 -3.80 -2.24 -23.98
CA ASP A 81 -2.95 -1.24 -23.31
C ASP A 81 -3.09 0.11 -24.04
N SER A 82 -3.98 0.94 -23.54
CA SER A 82 -4.35 2.23 -24.10
C SER A 82 -4.21 3.31 -23.03
N PHE A 83 -4.15 4.55 -23.46
CA PHE A 83 -4.13 5.69 -22.54
C PHE A 83 -5.32 5.68 -21.58
N ALA A 84 -6.52 5.34 -22.06
CA ALA A 84 -7.73 5.25 -21.26
C ALA A 84 -7.62 4.22 -20.12
N LEU A 85 -7.05 3.04 -20.39
CA LEU A 85 -6.86 2.01 -19.37
C LEU A 85 -5.88 2.46 -18.28
N ASN A 86 -4.78 3.11 -18.68
CA ASN A 86 -3.80 3.64 -17.73
C ASN A 86 -4.41 4.75 -16.87
N LEU A 87 -5.17 5.67 -17.49
CA LEU A 87 -5.85 6.74 -16.77
C LEU A 87 -6.88 6.20 -15.78
N PHE A 88 -7.68 5.22 -16.19
CA PHE A 88 -8.65 4.56 -15.33
C PHE A 88 -7.99 3.90 -14.09
N CYS A 89 -6.97 3.08 -14.30
CA CYS A 89 -6.29 2.40 -13.18
C CYS A 89 -5.61 3.41 -12.24
N SER A 90 -4.97 4.44 -12.78
CA SER A 90 -4.36 5.51 -11.99
C SER A 90 -5.39 6.33 -11.22
N SER A 91 -6.56 6.60 -11.81
CA SER A 91 -7.63 7.33 -11.13
C SER A 91 -8.20 6.57 -9.93
N ILE A 92 -8.38 5.25 -10.05
CA ILE A 92 -8.82 4.40 -8.93
C ILE A 92 -7.77 4.40 -7.82
N ALA A 93 -6.50 4.20 -8.18
CA ALA A 93 -5.42 4.20 -7.21
C ALA A 93 -5.28 5.54 -6.49
N LEU A 94 -5.39 6.65 -7.23
CA LEU A 94 -5.38 7.99 -6.67
C LEU A 94 -6.58 8.20 -5.73
N MET A 95 -7.78 7.76 -6.12
CA MET A 95 -8.98 7.88 -5.30
C MET A 95 -8.82 7.10 -3.98
N LEU A 96 -8.32 5.86 -4.03
CA LEU A 96 -8.05 5.06 -2.83
C LEU A 96 -7.02 5.74 -1.93
N PHE A 97 -5.93 6.24 -2.51
CA PHE A 97 -4.89 6.93 -1.73
C PHE A 97 -5.41 8.22 -1.10
N LEU A 98 -6.12 9.07 -1.86
CA LEU A 98 -6.70 10.31 -1.36
C LEU A 98 -7.75 10.09 -0.28
N PHE A 99 -8.53 9.01 -0.38
CA PHE A 99 -9.49 8.64 0.66
C PHE A 99 -8.79 8.36 1.99
N ILE A 100 -7.66 7.65 1.98
CA ILE A 100 -6.88 7.42 3.19
C ILE A 100 -6.23 8.71 3.68
N VAL A 101 -5.66 9.52 2.80
CA VAL A 101 -5.11 10.84 3.19
C VAL A 101 -6.18 11.69 3.87
N TYR A 102 -7.41 11.66 3.37
CA TYR A 102 -8.52 12.37 3.99
C TYR A 102 -8.82 11.84 5.40
N LEU A 103 -8.85 10.51 5.58
CA LEU A 103 -9.04 9.87 6.89
C LEU A 103 -7.88 10.11 7.85
N ASP A 104 -6.66 10.25 7.36
CA ASP A 104 -5.48 10.52 8.19
C ASP A 104 -5.46 11.97 8.72
N LEU A 105 -6.04 12.90 7.95
CA LEU A 105 -6.12 14.31 8.31
C LEU A 105 -7.29 14.65 9.27
N HIS A 106 -8.23 13.73 9.51
CA HIS A 106 -9.44 13.96 10.32
C HIS A 106 -9.53 12.98 11.50
#